data_AF-A0A560GIS9-F1
#
_entry.id   AF-A0A560GIS9-F1
#
_cell.length_a   1.000
_cell.length_b   1.000
_cell.length_c   1.000
_cell.angle_alpha   90.00
_cell.angle_beta   90.00
_cell.angle_gamma   90.00
#
_symmetry.space_group_name_H-M   'P 1'
#
loop_
_entity.id
_entity.type
_entity.pdbx_description
1 polymer ?
#
loop_
_entity_poly.entity_id
_entity_poly.type
_entity_poly.pdbx_seq_one_letter_code
_entity_poly.pdbx_strand_id
1 'polypeptide(L)' 'ADGLGLALGTTLEKSDGFKLRLEYTGELRRDYQSHGGMLRASWDF' A
#
# COMPACT_ATOMS: atom_id res chain seq x y z
N ALA A 1 -3.85 14.42 19.39
CA ALA A 1 -4.92 13.95 18.49
C ALA A 1 -4.45 12.61 17.94
N ASP A 2 -4.90 11.55 18.58
CA ASP A 2 -4.50 10.16 18.31
C ASP A 2 -5.24 9.69 17.05
N GLY A 3 -4.53 9.70 15.93
CA GLY A 3 -5.04 9.22 14.64
C GLY A 3 -4.95 7.71 14.55
N LEU A 4 -5.96 7.07 13.96
CA LEU A 4 -5.96 5.65 13.66
C LEU A 4 -5.55 5.45 12.20
N GLY A 5 -4.38 4.85 11.99
CA GLY A 5 -3.87 4.49 10.68
C GLY A 5 -4.12 3.00 10.39
N LEU A 6 -4.70 2.70 9.24
CA LEU A 6 -4.85 1.36 8.69
C LEU A 6 -3.94 1.24 7.48
N ALA A 7 -3.03 0.27 7.50
CA ALA A 7 -2.18 -0.06 6.36
C ALA A 7 -2.46 -1.50 5.93
N LEU A 8 -2.78 -1.69 4.65
CA LEU A 8 -2.98 -3.00 4.02
C LEU A 8 -1.96 -3.14 2.90
N GLY A 9 -1.10 -4.15 3.01
CA GLY A 9 -0.09 -4.46 2.00
C GLY A 9 -0.31 -5.85 1.41
N THR A 10 -0.35 -5.96 0.09
CA THR A 10 -0.27 -7.24 -0.61
C THR A 10 0.95 -7.23 -1.53
N THR A 11 1.71 -8.33 -1.50
CA THR A 11 2.84 -8.54 -2.40
C THR A 11 2.59 -9.81 -3.18
N LEU A 12 2.53 -9.68 -4.50
CA LEU A 12 2.45 -10.78 -5.44
C LEU A 12 3.85 -10.98 -6.04
N GLU A 13 4.45 -12.14 -5.77
CA GLU A 13 5.68 -12.57 -6.41
C GLU A 13 5.33 -13.71 -7.38
N LYS A 14 5.62 -13.49 -8.66
CA LYS A 14 5.48 -14.51 -9.71
C LYS A 14 6.88 -15.06 -9.99
N SER A 15 7.00 -16.38 -10.14
CA SER A 15 8.29 -17.08 -10.36
C SER A 15 9.09 -16.61 -11.59
N ASP A 16 8.46 -15.84 -12.48
CA ASP A 16 8.98 -15.30 -13.73
C ASP A 16 9.71 -13.95 -13.55
N GLY A 17 10.17 -13.62 -12.34
CA GLY A 17 10.84 -12.35 -12.03
C GLY A 17 9.91 -11.13 -11.91
N PHE A 18 8.59 -11.34 -11.97
CA PHE A 18 7.59 -10.28 -11.81
C PHE A 18 7.20 -10.11 -10.34
N LYS A 19 7.28 -8.88 -9.83
CA LYS A 19 6.85 -8.49 -8.48
C LYS A 19 5.85 -7.35 -8.55
N LEU A 20 4.69 -7.52 -7.94
CA LEU A 20 3.68 -6.49 -7.79
C LEU A 20 3.40 -6.26 -6.31
N ARG A 21 3.67 -5.05 -5.84
CA ARG A 21 3.35 -4.61 -4.49
C ARG A 21 2.24 -3.58 -4.53
N LEU A 22 1.18 -3.86 -3.79
CA LEU A 22 0.04 -2.98 -3.58
C LEU A 22 0.04 -2.61 -2.10
N GLU A 23 0.10 -1.33 -1.81
CA GLU A 23 0.04 -0.82 -0.45
C GLU A 23 -1.06 0.24 -0.38
N TYR A 24 -1.99 0.05 0.54
CA TYR A 24 -3.08 0.99 0.81
C TYR A 24 -2.96 1.49 2.23
N THR A 25 -2.99 2.79 2.40
CA THR A 25 -2.85 3.46 3.69
C THR A 25 -4.03 4.40 3.88
N GLY A 26 -4.93 4.06 4.79
CA GLY A 26 -6.01 4.92 5.24
C GLY A 26 -5.65 5.52 6.59
N GLU A 27 -5.55 6.85 6.67
CA GLU A 27 -5.38 7.54 7.94
C GLU A 27 -6.68 8.28 8.29
N LEU A 28 -7.25 7.93 9.44
CA LEU A 28 -8.42 8.61 9.99
C LEU A 28 -8.03 9.36 11.26
N ARG A 29 -8.02 10.69 11.16
CA ARG A 29 -7.87 11.61 12.30
C ARG A 29 -9.16 12.41 12.50
N ARG A 30 -9.31 12.94 13.72
CA ARG A 30 -10.51 13.66 14.20
C ARG A 30 -10.95 14.83 13.32
N ASP A 31 -10.04 15.41 12.53
CA ASP A 31 -10.29 16.53 11.60
C ASP A 31 -9.74 16.29 10.18
N TYR A 32 -9.18 15.11 9.91
CA TYR A 32 -8.45 14.85 8.68
C TYR A 32 -8.56 13.38 8.28
N GLN A 33 -9.11 13.14 7.10
CA GLN A 33 -9.22 11.83 6.49
C GLN A 33 -8.36 11.83 5.23
N SER A 34 -7.36 10.94 5.17
CA SER A 34 -6.50 10.80 4.00
C SER A 34 -6.44 9.34 3.58
N HIS A 35 -6.62 9.13 2.29
CA HIS A 35 -6.54 7.82 1.65
C HIS A 35 -5.42 7.88 0.62
N GLY A 36 -4.34 7.15 0.88
CA GLY A 36 -3.20 7.04 -0.01
C GLY A 36 -3.03 5.59 -0.45
N GLY A 37 -2.60 5.39 -1.70
CA GLY A 37 -2.23 4.07 -2.21
C GLY A 37 -0.93 4.15 -2.99
N MET A 38 -0.06 3.16 -2.80
CA MET A 38 1.13 2.95 -3.61
C MET A 38 0.98 1.64 -4.39
N LEU A 39 1.10 1.73 -5.71
CA LEU A 39 1.11 0.57 -6.59
C LEU A 39 2.47 0.51 -7.27
N ARG A 40 3.21 -0.56 -7.01
CA ARG A 40 4.56 -0.77 -7.54
C ARG A 40 4.61 -2.09 -8.29
N ALA A 41 4.78 -2.01 -9.60
CA ALA A 41 5.15 -3.15 -10.43
C ALA A 41 6.66 -3.12 -10.69
N SER A 42 7.31 -4.27 -10.66
CA SER A 42 8.73 -4.43 -10.98
C SER A 42 8.94 -5.75 -11.71
N TRP A 43 9.79 -5.74 -12.71
CA TRP A 43 10.10 -6.90 -13.55
C TRP A 43 11.61 -6.97 -13.69
N ASP A 44 12.16 -8.15 -13.51
CA ASP A 44 13.55 -8.46 -13.78
C ASP A 44 13.64 -8.97 -15.23
N PHE A 45 14.56 -8.42 -16.05
CA PHE A 45 14.77 -8.78 -17.46
C PHE A 45 16.15 -9.40 -17.65
#